data_AF-A0A3L8SXJ1-F1
#
_entry.id   AF-A0A3L8SXJ1-F1
#
_cell.length_a   1.000
_cell.length_b   1.000
_cell.length_c   1.000
_cell.angle_alpha   90.00
_cell.angle_beta   90.00
_cell.angle_gamma   90.00
#
_symmetry.space_group_name_H-M   'P 1'
#
loop_
_entity.id
_entity.type
_entity.pdbx_description
1 polymer ?
#
loop_
_entity_poly.entity_id
_entity_poly.type
_entity_poly.pdbx_seq_one_letter_code
_entity_poly.pdbx_strand_id
1 'polypeptide(L)'
;HVFTVVYTTEILIKVVARGFVWSEFTFLRDPWNCLDFFIIIVMYITTFHSVGNVSILRTFRVLRTLKAISVIPGLKVIVNSLVESVKKLLDVLILTVFCLSVFALIGLQLFVGNLQAKCVLNVTQFNDSLCKDPKIYLPGD
;
A
#
# COMPACT_ATOMS: atom_id res chain seq x y z
N HIS A 1 19.44 -8.49 17.96
CA HIS A 1 20.29 -7.88 16.92
C HIS A 1 21.18 -8.89 16.18
N VAL A 2 21.86 -9.81 16.86
CA VAL A 2 22.77 -10.81 16.24
C VAL A 2 22.13 -11.65 15.13
N PHE A 3 20.97 -12.29 15.37
CA PHE A 3 20.27 -13.06 14.33
C PHE A 3 19.87 -12.26 13.11
N THR A 4 19.53 -10.97 13.29
CA THR A 4 19.21 -10.08 12.19
C THR A 4 20.46 -9.73 11.40
N VAL A 5 21.56 -9.40 12.06
CA VAL A 5 22.83 -9.07 11.40
C VAL A 5 23.35 -10.26 10.59
N VAL A 6 23.41 -11.45 11.18
CA VAL A 6 23.88 -12.68 10.51
C VAL A 6 23.06 -13.00 9.25
N TYR A 7 21.73 -12.92 9.34
CA TYR A 7 20.84 -13.17 8.19
C TYR A 7 20.89 -12.06 7.12
N THR A 8 21.28 -10.84 7.52
CA THR A 8 21.46 -9.72 6.59
C THR A 8 22.79 -9.82 5.88
N THR A 9 23.86 -10.17 6.58
CA THR A 9 25.19 -10.38 6.00
C THR A 9 25.23 -11.59 5.08
N GLU A 10 24.61 -12.71 5.45
CA GLU A 10 24.55 -13.90 4.59
C GLU A 10 23.91 -13.58 3.23
N ILE A 11 22.88 -12.72 3.24
CA ILE A 11 22.12 -12.41 2.04
C ILE A 11 22.74 -11.26 1.26
N LEU A 12 23.34 -10.28 1.94
CA LEU A 12 24.20 -9.27 1.31
C LEU A 12 25.38 -9.93 0.58
N ILE A 13 26.01 -10.94 1.18
CA ILE A 13 27.09 -11.71 0.57
C ILE A 13 26.56 -12.49 -0.64
N LYS A 14 25.39 -13.14 -0.55
CA LYS A 14 24.78 -13.84 -1.71
C LYS A 14 24.40 -12.88 -2.84
N VAL A 15 23.96 -11.67 -2.53
CA VAL A 15 23.63 -10.61 -3.49
C VAL A 15 24.88 -10.06 -4.17
N VAL A 16 25.92 -9.74 -3.39
CA VAL A 16 27.18 -9.22 -3.92
C VAL A 16 27.96 -10.28 -4.70
N ALA A 17 27.98 -11.53 -4.23
CA ALA A 17 28.63 -12.65 -4.91
C ALA A 17 27.95 -13.04 -6.24
N ARG A 18 26.65 -12.76 -6.38
CA ARG A 18 25.94 -12.92 -7.67
C ARG A 18 26.07 -11.69 -8.59
N GLY A 19 26.83 -10.67 -8.17
CA GLY A 19 27.26 -9.54 -8.98
C GLY A 19 26.47 -8.26 -8.67
N PHE A 20 27.10 -7.32 -7.97
CA PHE A 20 26.49 -6.02 -7.67
C PHE A 20 26.77 -4.97 -8.75
N VAL A 21 28.03 -4.71 -9.17
CA VAL A 21 28.33 -3.47 -9.93
C VAL A 21 29.49 -3.52 -10.95
N TRP A 22 30.37 -4.53 -11.00
CA TRP A 22 31.58 -4.47 -11.86
C TRP A 22 31.51 -5.24 -13.19
N SER A 23 30.33 -5.63 -13.65
CA SER A 23 30.16 -6.09 -15.03
C SER A 23 28.85 -5.58 -15.60
N GLU A 24 28.87 -5.23 -16.88
CA GLU A 24 27.81 -4.63 -17.70
C GLU A 24 26.52 -5.48 -17.84
N PHE A 25 26.23 -6.40 -16.91
CA PHE A 25 25.10 -7.31 -16.99
C PHE A 25 24.04 -7.04 -15.90
N THR A 26 23.26 -5.99 -16.14
CA THR A 26 21.82 -5.79 -15.85
C THR A 26 21.16 -6.60 -14.70
N PHE A 27 21.67 -6.52 -13.47
CA PHE A 27 21.03 -7.03 -12.23
C PHE A 27 19.62 -6.42 -11.98
N LEU A 28 19.33 -5.26 -12.57
CA LEU A 28 18.05 -4.52 -12.44
C LEU A 28 16.92 -5.03 -13.35
N ARG A 29 17.16 -6.00 -14.23
CA ARG A 29 16.11 -6.52 -15.15
C ARG A 29 15.20 -7.55 -14.49
N ASP A 30 15.67 -8.21 -13.44
CA ASP A 30 14.89 -9.18 -12.67
C ASP A 30 14.17 -8.49 -11.49
N PRO A 31 12.83 -8.40 -11.49
CA PRO A 31 12.08 -7.67 -10.45
C PRO A 31 12.26 -8.27 -9.05
N TRP A 32 12.49 -9.58 -8.97
CA TRP A 32 12.75 -10.31 -7.72
C TRP A 32 14.00 -9.85 -6.98
N ASN A 33 14.96 -9.38 -7.75
CA ASN A 33 16.28 -9.06 -7.31
C ASN A 33 16.37 -7.58 -6.91
N CYS A 34 15.61 -6.72 -7.61
CA CYS A 34 15.30 -5.36 -7.18
C CYS A 34 14.54 -5.35 -5.83
N LEU A 35 13.58 -6.27 -5.64
CA LEU A 35 12.84 -6.40 -4.38
C LEU A 35 13.77 -6.77 -3.20
N ASP A 36 14.72 -7.68 -3.41
CA ASP A 36 15.68 -8.07 -2.37
C ASP A 36 16.57 -6.89 -1.93
N PHE A 37 17.04 -6.09 -2.90
CA PHE A 37 17.81 -4.89 -2.64
C PHE A 37 17.03 -3.82 -1.84
N PHE A 38 15.77 -3.58 -2.22
CA PHE A 38 14.90 -2.64 -1.50
C PHE A 38 14.69 -3.07 -0.03
N ILE A 39 14.45 -4.37 0.22
CA ILE A 39 14.28 -4.90 1.58
C ILE A 39 15.53 -4.66 2.42
N ILE A 40 16.73 -4.86 1.86
CA ILE A 40 18.00 -4.63 2.57
C ILE A 40 18.15 -3.16 2.96
N ILE A 41 17.90 -2.23 2.04
CA ILE A 41 17.96 -0.78 2.31
C ILE A 41 17.00 -0.40 3.44
N VAL A 42 15.76 -0.85 3.35
CA VAL A 42 14.73 -0.54 4.35
C VAL A 42 15.09 -1.10 5.72
N MET A 43 15.66 -2.31 5.78
CA MET A 43 16.09 -2.93 7.03
C MET A 43 17.27 -2.19 7.66
N TYR A 44 18.18 -1.67 6.84
CA TYR A 44 19.27 -0.80 7.27
C TYR A 44 18.72 0.52 7.84
N ILE A 45 17.88 1.24 7.10
CA ILE A 45 17.27 2.50 7.56
C ILE A 45 16.53 2.31 8.88
N THR A 46 15.78 1.22 9.04
CA THR A 46 15.05 0.89 10.29
C THR A 46 15.99 0.60 11.46
N THR A 47 17.18 0.09 11.20
CA THR A 47 18.17 -0.19 12.24
C THR A 47 18.90 1.08 12.68
N PHE A 48 19.16 2.00 11.74
CA PHE A 48 19.84 3.26 12.02
C PHE A 48 18.90 4.32 12.61
N HIS A 49 17.66 4.36 12.16
CA HIS A 49 16.62 5.24 12.68
C HIS A 49 15.66 4.41 13.51
N SER A 50 15.83 4.41 14.84
CA SER A 50 14.89 3.78 15.78
C SER A 50 13.57 4.57 15.76
N VAL A 51 12.71 4.27 14.79
CA VAL A 51 11.44 4.96 14.63
C VAL A 51 10.50 4.50 15.74
N GLY A 52 10.16 5.39 16.67
CA GLY A 52 9.24 5.13 17.80
C GLY A 52 7.80 4.80 17.39
N ASN A 53 7.49 4.74 16.09
CA ASN A 53 6.17 4.43 15.57
C ASN A 53 5.97 2.91 15.46
N VAL A 54 5.28 2.37 16.46
CA VAL A 54 4.91 0.95 16.59
C VAL A 54 4.18 0.39 15.35
N SER A 55 3.50 1.25 14.59
CA SER A 55 2.83 0.90 13.33
C SER A 55 3.82 0.51 12.22
N ILE A 56 4.94 1.23 12.10
CA ILE A 56 5.95 0.98 11.05
C ILE A 56 6.72 -0.30 11.35
N LEU A 57 6.97 -0.59 12.64
CA LEU A 57 7.54 -1.85 13.11
C LEU A 57 6.72 -3.08 12.68
N ARG A 58 5.38 -2.96 12.58
CA ARG A 58 4.51 -4.05 12.10
C ARG A 58 4.72 -4.28 10.60
N THR A 59 4.74 -3.23 9.79
CA THR A 59 4.98 -3.32 8.35
C THR A 59 6.37 -3.90 8.04
N PHE A 60 7.41 -3.51 8.79
CA PHE A 60 8.75 -4.08 8.61
C PHE A 60 8.84 -5.59 8.90
N ARG A 61 8.03 -6.12 9.83
CA ARG A 61 7.96 -7.58 10.05
C ARG A 61 7.40 -8.29 8.81
N VAL A 62 6.44 -7.69 8.11
CA VAL A 62 5.88 -8.24 6.87
C VAL A 62 6.91 -8.23 5.73
N LEU A 63 7.73 -7.18 5.62
CA LEU A 63 8.85 -7.16 4.65
C LEU A 63 9.87 -8.29 4.92
N ARG A 64 10.12 -8.63 6.19
CA ARG A 64 10.99 -9.77 6.54
C ARG A 64 10.37 -11.11 6.12
N THR A 65 9.07 -11.29 6.25
CA THR A 65 8.39 -12.51 5.76
C THR A 65 8.35 -12.57 4.24
N LEU A 66 8.25 -11.42 3.55
CA LEU A 66 8.35 -11.31 2.09
C LEU A 66 9.71 -11.79 1.55
N LYS A 67 10.80 -11.65 2.33
CA LYS A 67 12.12 -12.16 1.95
C LYS A 67 12.17 -13.69 1.82
N ALA A 68 11.35 -14.44 2.55
CA ALA A 68 11.27 -15.89 2.36
C ALA A 68 10.76 -16.25 0.95
N ILE A 69 9.92 -15.38 0.37
CA ILE A 69 9.33 -15.52 -0.97
C ILE A 69 10.38 -15.33 -2.06
N SER A 70 11.33 -14.41 -1.87
CA SER A 70 12.45 -14.22 -2.81
C SER A 70 13.55 -15.29 -2.69
N VAL A 71 13.61 -16.05 -1.60
CA VAL A 71 14.63 -17.09 -1.38
C VAL A 71 14.18 -18.47 -1.89
N ILE A 72 12.88 -18.80 -1.78
CA ILE A 72 12.36 -20.12 -2.18
C ILE A 72 12.02 -20.11 -3.68
N PRO A 73 12.71 -20.92 -4.53
CA PRO A 73 12.49 -20.90 -5.97
C PRO A 73 11.06 -21.30 -6.37
N GLY A 74 10.41 -22.20 -5.63
CA GLY A 74 9.03 -22.62 -5.90
C GLY A 74 8.00 -21.48 -5.75
N LEU A 75 8.23 -20.54 -4.83
CA LEU A 75 7.28 -19.45 -4.59
C LEU A 75 7.39 -18.33 -5.64
N LYS A 76 8.58 -18.13 -6.24
CA LYS A 76 8.76 -17.21 -7.36
C LYS A 76 7.92 -17.59 -8.58
N VAL A 77 7.82 -18.88 -8.87
CA VAL A 77 7.05 -19.39 -10.01
C VAL A 77 5.57 -19.03 -9.85
N ILE A 78 5.02 -19.28 -8.66
CA ILE A 78 3.61 -18.98 -8.34
C ILE A 78 3.30 -17.49 -8.54
N VAL A 79 4.15 -16.61 -8.00
CA VAL A 79 3.94 -15.16 -8.11
C VAL A 79 4.13 -14.68 -9.54
N ASN A 80 5.09 -15.21 -10.29
CA ASN A 80 5.23 -14.89 -11.72
C ASN A 80 3.98 -15.28 -12.51
N SER A 81 3.43 -16.47 -12.28
CA SER A 81 2.18 -16.91 -12.92
C SER A 81 0.98 -16.04 -12.53
N LEU A 82 0.93 -15.59 -11.27
CA LEU A 82 -0.11 -14.66 -10.82
C LEU A 82 0.01 -13.31 -11.52
N VAL A 83 1.22 -12.74 -11.59
CA VAL A 83 1.47 -11.47 -12.27
C VAL A 83 1.15 -11.56 -13.76
N GLU A 84 1.47 -12.68 -14.41
CA GLU A 84 1.09 -12.92 -15.80
C GLU A 84 -0.44 -12.98 -15.97
N SER A 85 -1.14 -13.61 -15.04
CA SER A 85 -2.61 -13.65 -15.04
C SER A 85 -3.22 -12.25 -14.86
N VAL A 86 -2.67 -11.43 -13.96
CA VAL A 86 -3.10 -10.04 -13.76
C VAL A 86 -2.90 -9.23 -15.04
N LYS A 87 -1.76 -9.38 -15.73
CA LYS A 87 -1.51 -8.68 -17.01
C LYS A 87 -2.59 -8.96 -18.04
N LYS A 88 -3.09 -10.19 -18.14
CA LYS A 88 -4.21 -10.55 -19.04
C LYS A 88 -5.53 -9.93 -18.60
N LEU A 89 -5.73 -9.74 -17.29
CA LEU A 89 -6.92 -9.09 -16.74
C LEU A 89 -6.87 -7.55 -16.85
N LEU A 90 -5.70 -6.94 -17.10
CA LEU A 90 -5.57 -5.48 -17.21
C LEU A 90 -6.46 -4.90 -18.31
N ASP A 91 -6.61 -5.57 -19.45
CA ASP A 91 -7.46 -5.09 -20.54
C ASP A 91 -8.93 -5.01 -20.11
N VAL A 92 -9.41 -6.05 -19.40
CA VAL A 92 -10.78 -6.08 -18.84
C VAL A 92 -10.93 -5.03 -17.73
N LEU A 93 -9.91 -4.84 -16.90
CA LEU A 93 -9.90 -3.85 -15.83
C LEU A 93 -9.98 -2.42 -16.41
N ILE A 94 -9.22 -2.11 -17.46
CA ILE A 94 -9.26 -0.81 -18.14
C ILE A 94 -10.67 -0.54 -18.68
N LEU A 95 -11.26 -1.52 -19.39
CA LEU A 95 -12.64 -1.41 -19.87
C LEU A 95 -13.62 -1.18 -18.72
N THR A 96 -13.45 -1.90 -17.61
CA THR A 96 -14.31 -1.80 -16.43
C THR A 96 -14.20 -0.43 -15.77
N VAL A 97 -12.97 0.09 -15.57
CA VAL A 97 -12.72 1.40 -15.00
C VAL A 97 -13.28 2.51 -15.89
N PHE A 98 -13.11 2.40 -17.21
CA PHE A 98 -13.71 3.33 -18.16
C PHE A 98 -15.23 3.34 -18.06
N CYS A 99 -15.86 2.16 -18.07
CA CYS A 99 -17.31 2.02 -17.95
C CYS A 99 -17.83 2.61 -16.63
N LEU A 100 -17.20 2.27 -15.51
CA LEU A 100 -17.54 2.80 -14.19
C LEU A 100 -17.36 4.33 -14.13
N SER A 101 -16.34 4.89 -14.79
CA SER A 101 -16.12 6.33 -14.81
C SER A 101 -17.25 7.09 -15.52
N VAL A 102 -17.77 6.57 -16.63
CA VAL A 102 -18.91 7.17 -17.35
C VAL A 102 -20.16 7.15 -16.49
N PHE A 103 -20.48 5.99 -15.89
CA PHE A 103 -21.61 5.89 -14.98
C PHE A 103 -21.46 6.75 -13.73
N ALA A 104 -20.23 6.91 -13.20
CA ALA A 104 -19.95 7.77 -12.07
C ALA A 104 -20.20 9.25 -12.41
N LEU A 105 -19.83 9.72 -13.61
CA LEU A 105 -20.10 11.09 -14.05
C LEU A 105 -21.60 11.36 -14.20
N ILE A 106 -22.33 10.43 -14.80
CA ILE A 106 -23.79 10.51 -14.94
C ILE A 106 -24.45 10.51 -13.56
N GLY A 107 -24.03 9.58 -12.68
CA GLY A 107 -24.54 9.48 -11.31
C GLY A 107 -24.24 10.72 -10.48
N LEU A 108 -23.05 11.31 -10.62
CA LEU A 108 -22.70 12.54 -9.94
C LEU A 108 -23.64 13.68 -10.37
N GLN A 109 -23.87 13.86 -11.66
CA GLN A 109 -24.77 14.91 -12.15
C GLN A 109 -26.23 14.70 -11.70
N LEU A 110 -26.69 13.44 -11.62
CA LEU A 110 -28.04 13.11 -11.17
C LEU A 110 -28.25 13.27 -9.67
N PHE A 111 -27.23 12.96 -8.85
CA PHE A 111 -27.38 12.84 -7.40
C PHE A 111 -26.57 13.87 -6.60
N VAL A 112 -25.95 14.87 -7.27
CA VAL A 112 -25.25 15.96 -6.58
C VAL A 112 -26.22 16.70 -5.65
N GLY A 113 -25.85 16.83 -4.38
CA GLY A 113 -26.65 17.52 -3.35
C GLY A 113 -27.92 16.79 -2.89
N ASN A 114 -28.48 15.88 -3.68
CA ASN A 114 -29.76 15.23 -3.35
C ASN A 114 -29.68 14.32 -2.11
N LEU A 115 -28.51 13.70 -1.87
CA LEU A 115 -28.27 12.84 -0.70
C LEU A 115 -28.09 13.60 0.63
N GLN A 116 -28.00 14.93 0.58
CA GLN A 116 -27.90 15.78 1.77
C GLN A 116 -29.25 16.40 2.18
N ALA A 117 -30.34 16.07 1.48
CA ALA A 117 -31.67 16.53 1.83
C ALA A 117 -32.05 16.06 3.25
N LYS A 118 -32.21 17.01 4.16
CA LYS A 118 -32.70 16.80 5.53
C LYS A 118 -33.97 17.62 5.71
N CYS A 119 -34.99 17.03 6.31
CA CYS A 119 -36.16 17.78 6.74
C CYS A 119 -35.77 18.61 7.96
N VAL A 120 -35.76 19.94 7.81
CA VAL A 120 -35.54 20.88 8.92
C VAL A 120 -36.92 21.33 9.42
N LEU A 121 -37.10 21.35 10.74
CA LEU A 121 -38.33 21.87 11.34
C LEU A 121 -38.41 23.39 11.11
N ASN A 122 -39.51 23.87 10.52
CA ASN A 122 -39.75 25.29 10.33
C ASN A 122 -40.34 25.89 11.62
N VAL A 123 -39.50 26.11 12.63
CA VAL A 123 -39.94 26.66 13.92
C VAL A 123 -39.90 28.19 13.84
N THR A 124 -41.06 28.83 13.64
CA THR A 124 -41.19 30.30 13.67
C THR A 124 -41.19 30.88 15.08
N GLN A 125 -41.18 30.03 16.12
CA GLN A 125 -40.90 30.38 17.50
C GLN A 125 -39.70 29.58 18.02
N PHE A 126 -38.59 30.26 18.24
CA PHE A 126 -37.36 29.66 18.79
C PHE A 126 -37.68 29.09 20.18
N ASN A 127 -37.68 27.76 20.32
CA ASN A 127 -37.96 27.09 21.59
C ASN A 127 -36.75 26.19 21.89
N ASP A 128 -35.88 26.62 22.82
CA ASP A 128 -34.58 26.01 23.13
C ASP A 128 -34.68 24.53 23.56
N SER A 129 -35.88 24.05 23.90
CA SER A 129 -36.16 22.66 24.27
C SER A 129 -36.20 21.68 23.08
N LEU A 130 -36.38 22.18 21.84
CA LEU A 130 -36.47 21.36 20.61
C LEU A 130 -35.13 21.18 19.89
N CYS A 131 -34.12 22.01 20.19
CA CYS A 131 -32.75 21.85 19.69
C CYS A 131 -31.93 20.95 20.62
N LYS A 132 -32.29 19.66 20.69
CA LYS A 132 -31.38 18.67 21.29
C LYS A 132 -30.32 18.27 20.25
N ASP A 133 -29.26 19.09 20.23
CA ASP A 133 -27.92 18.85 19.67
C ASP A 133 -27.79 18.57 18.16
N PRO A 134 -27.56 19.60 17.32
CA PRO A 134 -26.57 19.43 16.27
C PRO A 134 -25.20 19.46 16.94
N LYS A 135 -24.49 18.33 16.99
CA LYS A 135 -23.04 18.33 17.27
C LYS A 135 -22.35 19.15 16.18
N ILE A 136 -22.16 20.44 16.46
CA ILE A 136 -21.36 21.35 15.65
C ILE A 136 -19.91 20.93 15.92
N TYR A 137 -19.28 20.29 14.95
CA TYR A 137 -17.83 20.07 14.99
C TYR A 137 -17.15 21.43 14.76
N LEU A 138 -16.74 22.11 15.83
CA LEU A 138 -15.80 23.22 15.73
C LEU A 138 -14.38 22.63 15.51
N PRO A 139 -13.59 23.16 14.55
CA PRO A 139 -12.19 22.78 14.41
C PRO A 139 -11.39 23.48 15.52
N GLY A 140 -11.19 22.79 16.64
CA GLY A 140 -10.47 23.35 17.78
C GLY A 140 -10.37 22.46 19.03
N ASP A 141 -11.09 21.34 19.11
CA ASP A 141 -10.92 20.31 20.14
C ASP A 141 -10.08 19.11 19.65
#